data_AF-A0A0A9W4R5-F1
#
_entry.id   AF-A0A0A9W4R5-F1
#
_cell.length_a   1.000
_cell.length_b   1.000
_cell.length_c   1.000
_cell.angle_alpha   90.00
_cell.angle_beta   90.00
_cell.angle_gamma   90.00
#
_symmetry.space_group_name_H-M   'P 1'
#
loop_
_entity.id
_entity.type
_entity.pdbx_description
1 polymer ?
#
loop_
_entity_poly.entity_id
_entity_poly.type
_entity_poly.pdbx_seq_one_letter_code
_entity_poly.pdbx_strand_id
1 'polypeptide(L)'
;MVKKVIVDAVELDTRVTVLGHIQRGGNPSAFDRILGCRMGAEAVIALMEAKPDSEPVVVSLEGNQAVMLPLMKCVEKTKGVGKAMAEKNWEEAVNLRGKSFARSLETYKLLNQPRHETAAAGSGPNLTIGVMHIGAPACGMNACVRSFVRLCLHKGSTVLGIHDGIDGLVAGQFQEMTWSDVSGWVSEGGALLGTKRTLPTEKLPKIAERLKQFNVNGLLIVGGFEAFMACMILAKAKKDHPELNIPMLVVPSTISNNVPGTELSLGADTALNEITEICDRIRQSAQGTKRRVFIIETMGGYCGYLATLAGLAGGADAAYIFEEKFSIKDLEKDVYHMASKMAEGVQRGLILRNEKCNDNYNSDFMYRLYSEEGKGVFTARVNILGHMQQGGAPSPYDRSLGTKLGIQAAKWFLKKSGNDACVLGLIKREYTFTPIIDLEEQTIFPYRIPKHQWWLELRSYLKILPRLPDFHEQWEKACGDDVVTLEKVPTQIRRSSCS
;
A
#
# COMPACT_ATOMS: atom_id res chain seq x y z
N MET A 1 -11.58 15.19 -33.76
CA MET A 1 -10.98 14.11 -34.56
C MET A 1 -11.40 12.72 -34.07
N VAL A 2 -11.14 12.32 -32.82
CA VAL A 2 -11.45 10.97 -32.32
C VAL A 2 -12.94 10.57 -32.40
N LYS A 3 -13.86 11.39 -31.84
CA LYS A 3 -15.31 11.09 -31.91
C LYS A 3 -15.78 10.88 -33.35
N LYS A 4 -15.34 11.76 -34.26
CA LYS A 4 -15.72 11.69 -35.68
C LYS A 4 -15.28 10.37 -36.30
N VAL A 5 -14.04 9.93 -36.03
CA VAL A 5 -13.55 8.63 -36.51
C VAL A 5 -14.40 7.47 -35.99
N ILE A 6 -14.78 7.46 -34.70
CA ILE A 6 -15.57 6.36 -34.13
C ILE A 6 -16.99 6.34 -34.70
N VAL A 7 -17.64 7.50 -34.83
CA VAL A 7 -19.00 7.60 -35.38
C VAL A 7 -19.01 7.26 -36.87
N ASP A 8 -18.13 7.88 -37.66
CA ASP A 8 -18.17 7.77 -39.12
C ASP A 8 -17.62 6.43 -39.62
N ALA A 9 -16.64 5.81 -38.93
CA ALA A 9 -15.98 4.59 -39.39
C ALA A 9 -16.40 3.31 -38.64
N VAL A 10 -16.91 3.43 -37.40
CA VAL A 10 -17.28 2.27 -36.55
C VAL A 10 -18.77 2.29 -36.20
N GLU A 11 -19.50 3.37 -36.50
CA GLU A 11 -20.95 3.51 -36.30
C GLU A 11 -21.41 3.30 -34.84
N LEU A 12 -20.56 3.65 -33.87
CA LEU A 12 -20.87 3.54 -32.44
C LEU A 12 -21.33 4.87 -31.83
N ASP A 13 -22.36 4.81 -30.98
CA ASP A 13 -22.83 5.99 -30.24
C ASP A 13 -21.72 6.52 -29.31
N THR A 14 -21.25 7.73 -29.59
CA THR A 14 -20.06 8.30 -28.96
C THR A 14 -20.31 9.67 -28.37
N ARG A 15 -19.99 9.84 -27.09
CA ARG A 15 -20.03 11.10 -26.35
C ARG A 15 -18.63 11.59 -26.01
N VAL A 16 -18.47 12.91 -25.89
CA VAL A 16 -17.21 13.55 -25.46
C VAL A 16 -17.45 14.15 -24.09
N THR A 17 -16.59 13.80 -23.14
CA THR A 17 -16.62 14.35 -21.78
C THR A 17 -15.29 15.04 -21.52
N VAL A 18 -15.33 16.31 -21.13
CA VAL A 18 -14.16 17.10 -20.73
C VAL A 18 -14.27 17.38 -19.25
N LEU A 19 -13.40 16.78 -18.45
CA LEU A 19 -13.48 16.87 -16.98
C LEU A 19 -13.18 18.28 -16.44
N GLY A 20 -12.31 19.04 -17.11
CA GLY A 20 -12.00 20.41 -16.72
C GLY A 20 -11.38 20.51 -15.31
N HIS A 21 -11.80 21.52 -14.54
CA HIS A 21 -11.20 21.89 -13.25
C HIS A 21 -11.50 20.95 -12.09
N ILE A 22 -12.43 20.00 -12.23
CA ILE A 22 -12.71 19.01 -11.18
C ILE A 22 -11.47 18.18 -10.83
N GLN A 23 -10.50 18.09 -11.76
CA GLN A 23 -9.20 17.46 -11.58
C GLN A 23 -8.23 18.24 -10.68
N ARG A 24 -8.53 19.50 -10.33
CA ARG A 24 -7.71 20.34 -9.44
C ARG A 24 -8.30 20.52 -8.04
N GLY A 25 -9.59 20.26 -7.89
CA GLY A 25 -10.31 20.39 -6.63
C GLY A 25 -10.30 19.09 -5.82
N GLY A 26 -11.09 19.06 -4.74
CA GLY A 26 -11.17 17.94 -3.82
C GLY A 26 -10.11 17.99 -2.72
N ASN A 27 -10.32 17.19 -1.67
CA ASN A 27 -9.33 17.03 -0.63
C ASN A 27 -8.15 16.20 -1.15
N PRO A 28 -6.89 16.51 -0.81
CA PRO A 28 -5.74 15.71 -1.20
C PRO A 28 -5.87 14.27 -0.68
N SER A 29 -5.36 13.32 -1.48
CA SER A 29 -5.29 11.90 -1.10
C SER A 29 -4.42 11.71 0.14
N ALA A 30 -4.56 10.58 0.83
CA ALA A 30 -3.69 10.23 1.96
C ALA A 30 -2.20 10.27 1.55
N PHE A 31 -1.90 9.75 0.36
CA PHE A 31 -0.56 9.79 -0.22
C PHE A 31 -0.05 11.23 -0.39
N ASP A 32 -0.84 12.13 -0.99
CA ASP A 32 -0.43 13.52 -1.23
C ASP A 32 -0.24 14.30 0.08
N ARG A 33 -1.05 14.03 1.11
CA ARG A 33 -0.88 14.65 2.44
C ARG A 33 0.42 14.23 3.09
N ILE A 34 0.69 12.92 3.11
CA ILE A 34 1.93 12.37 3.68
C ILE A 34 3.14 12.89 2.89
N LEU A 35 3.06 12.91 1.56
CA LEU A 35 4.08 13.47 0.69
C LEU A 35 4.36 14.93 1.04
N GLY A 36 3.32 15.76 1.15
CA GLY A 36 3.44 17.17 1.52
C GLY A 36 4.08 17.38 2.89
N CYS A 37 3.66 16.63 3.91
CA CYS A 37 4.26 16.67 5.25
C CYS A 37 5.76 16.36 5.21
N ARG A 38 6.14 15.31 4.48
CA ARG A 38 7.53 14.89 4.36
C ARG A 38 8.37 15.91 3.61
N MET A 39 7.93 16.34 2.43
CA MET A 39 8.66 17.32 1.64
C MET A 39 8.80 18.66 2.35
N GLY A 40 7.78 19.07 3.12
CA GLY A 40 7.82 20.29 3.93
C GLY A 40 8.86 20.21 5.04
N ALA A 41 8.91 19.10 5.78
CA ALA A 41 9.91 18.90 6.83
C ALA A 41 11.33 18.91 6.26
N GLU A 42 11.56 18.20 5.15
CA GLU A 42 12.86 18.15 4.49
C GLU A 42 13.28 19.50 3.89
N ALA A 43 12.32 20.30 3.42
CA ALA A 43 12.60 21.66 2.97
C ALA A 43 13.09 22.56 4.11
N VAL A 44 12.51 22.42 5.31
CA VAL A 44 12.98 23.15 6.50
C VAL A 44 14.41 22.74 6.85
N ILE A 45 14.70 21.43 6.87
CA ILE A 45 16.06 20.92 7.13
C ILE A 45 17.04 21.47 6.08
N ALA A 46 16.68 21.42 4.80
CA ALA A 46 17.51 21.94 3.72
C ALA A 46 17.81 23.44 3.88
N LEU A 47 16.84 24.24 4.35
CA LEU A 47 17.03 25.66 4.63
C LEU A 47 17.94 25.91 5.84
N MET A 48 17.83 25.09 6.89
CA MET A 48 18.67 25.19 8.09
C MET A 48 20.13 24.79 7.81
N GLU A 49 20.35 23.82 6.92
CA GLU A 49 21.69 23.36 6.53
C GLU A 49 22.32 24.21 5.41
N ALA A 50 21.55 25.09 4.77
CA ALA A 50 22.03 25.90 3.65
C ALA A 50 23.10 26.90 4.07
N LYS A 51 24.17 26.96 3.27
CA LYS A 51 25.25 27.95 3.37
C LYS A 51 25.06 29.04 2.30
N PRO A 52 25.71 30.22 2.42
CA PRO A 52 25.60 31.29 1.43
C PRO A 52 25.94 30.87 -0.02
N ASP A 53 26.78 29.87 -0.19
CA ASP A 53 27.22 29.30 -1.47
C ASP A 53 26.41 28.06 -1.91
N SER A 54 25.41 27.63 -1.13
CA SER A 54 24.59 26.47 -1.46
C SER A 54 23.71 26.75 -2.69
N GLU A 55 23.69 25.80 -3.62
CA GLU A 55 22.83 25.91 -4.79
C GLU A 55 21.35 25.70 -4.43
N PRO A 56 20.40 26.34 -5.13
CA PRO A 56 18.99 26.08 -4.95
C PRO A 56 18.64 24.61 -5.26
N VAL A 57 17.89 23.97 -4.35
CA VAL A 57 17.48 22.56 -4.49
C VAL A 57 15.97 22.41 -4.54
N VAL A 58 15.52 21.30 -5.12
CA VAL A 58 14.15 20.79 -5.13
C VAL A 58 14.11 19.56 -4.25
N VAL A 59 13.25 19.58 -3.23
CA VAL A 59 12.93 18.38 -2.45
C VAL A 59 12.04 17.47 -3.30
N SER A 60 12.35 16.18 -3.32
CA SER A 60 11.62 15.14 -4.04
C SER A 60 11.68 13.81 -3.28
N LEU A 61 11.00 12.78 -3.79
CA LEU A 61 11.12 11.41 -3.27
C LEU A 61 11.75 10.47 -4.31
N GLU A 62 12.63 9.60 -3.83
CA GLU A 62 13.11 8.42 -4.53
C GLU A 62 12.65 7.16 -3.78
N GLY A 63 11.59 6.52 -4.30
CA GLY A 63 10.91 5.44 -3.57
C GLY A 63 10.30 6.00 -2.29
N ASN A 64 10.69 5.43 -1.15
CA ASN A 64 10.28 5.90 0.16
C ASN A 64 11.30 6.82 0.85
N GLN A 65 12.32 7.33 0.15
CA GLN A 65 13.33 8.23 0.74
C GLN A 65 13.22 9.64 0.16
N ALA A 66 13.42 10.67 0.99
CA ALA A 66 13.49 12.04 0.54
C ALA A 66 14.87 12.36 -0.03
N VAL A 67 14.90 13.12 -1.13
CA VAL A 67 16.12 13.51 -1.83
C VAL A 67 16.07 14.99 -2.20
N MET A 68 17.23 15.65 -2.16
CA MET A 68 17.41 17.03 -2.62
C MET A 68 18.10 17.00 -3.98
N LEU A 69 17.48 17.61 -4.99
CA LEU A 69 17.98 17.65 -6.36
C LEU A 69 18.30 19.10 -6.76
N PRO A 70 19.39 19.37 -7.49
CA PRO A 70 19.68 20.72 -7.97
C PRO A 70 18.53 21.26 -8.84
N LEU A 71 18.01 22.44 -8.49
CA LEU A 71 16.84 23.04 -9.15
C LEU A 71 17.05 23.17 -10.66
N MET A 72 18.22 23.65 -11.08
CA MET A 72 18.51 23.88 -12.49
C MET A 72 18.52 22.57 -13.29
N LYS A 73 19.04 21.47 -12.72
CA LYS A 73 18.98 20.15 -13.37
C LYS A 73 17.54 19.67 -13.55
N CYS A 74 16.66 19.92 -12.58
CA CYS A 74 15.23 19.60 -12.70
C CYS A 74 14.54 20.43 -13.80
N VAL A 75 14.86 21.73 -13.90
CA VAL A 75 14.34 22.63 -14.93
C VAL A 75 14.80 22.19 -16.33
N GLU A 76 16.09 21.89 -16.50
CA GLU A 76 16.66 21.41 -17.76
C GLU A 76 15.98 20.12 -18.23
N LYS A 77 15.84 19.14 -17.35
CA LYS A 77 15.18 17.87 -17.66
C LYS A 77 13.73 18.08 -18.09
N THR A 78 13.00 18.99 -17.43
CA THR A 78 11.61 19.30 -17.76
C THR A 78 11.49 20.01 -19.11
N LYS A 79 12.37 20.97 -19.39
CA LYS A 79 12.46 21.64 -20.70
C LYS A 79 12.83 20.65 -21.82
N GLY A 80 13.68 19.67 -21.52
CA GLY A 80 14.05 18.59 -22.43
C GLY A 80 12.84 17.82 -22.95
N VAL A 81 11.84 17.53 -22.09
CA VAL A 81 10.60 16.88 -22.52
C VAL A 81 9.86 17.74 -23.56
N GLY A 82 9.76 19.05 -23.32
CA GLY A 82 9.11 19.98 -24.25
C GLY A 82 9.82 20.04 -25.60
N LYS A 83 11.16 20.07 -25.59
CA LYS A 83 11.99 20.03 -26.80
C LYS A 83 11.78 18.74 -27.59
N ALA A 84 11.89 17.58 -26.92
CA ALA A 84 11.70 16.28 -27.55
C ALA A 84 10.30 16.14 -28.18
N MET A 85 9.26 16.65 -27.52
CA MET A 85 7.90 16.67 -28.05
C MET A 85 7.75 17.57 -29.29
N ALA A 86 8.39 18.76 -29.29
CA ALA A 86 8.36 19.69 -30.42
C ALA A 86 9.08 19.12 -31.65
N GLU A 87 10.18 18.41 -31.44
CA GLU A 87 10.97 17.71 -32.47
C GLU A 87 10.35 16.37 -32.90
N LYS A 88 9.20 15.98 -32.30
CA LYS A 88 8.53 14.69 -32.52
C LYS A 88 9.40 13.47 -32.17
N ASN A 89 10.39 13.64 -31.29
CA ASN A 89 11.18 12.55 -30.73
C ASN A 89 10.45 11.93 -29.53
N TRP A 90 9.50 11.04 -29.83
CA TRP A 90 8.61 10.44 -28.83
C TRP A 90 9.33 9.51 -27.85
N GLU A 91 10.36 8.80 -28.32
CA GLU A 91 11.13 7.88 -27.49
C GLU A 91 11.89 8.65 -26.40
N GLU A 92 12.56 9.73 -26.78
CA GLU A 92 13.26 10.59 -25.81
C GLU A 92 12.28 11.26 -24.84
N ALA A 93 11.11 11.71 -25.32
CA ALA A 93 10.08 12.27 -24.45
C ALA A 93 9.57 11.27 -23.40
N VAL A 94 9.50 9.97 -23.74
CA VAL A 94 9.15 8.90 -22.79
C VAL A 94 10.30 8.64 -21.82
N ASN A 95 11.55 8.58 -22.31
CA ASN A 95 12.74 8.34 -21.50
C ASN A 95 12.93 9.43 -20.43
N LEU A 96 12.76 10.70 -20.80
CA LEU A 96 12.89 11.85 -19.90
C LEU A 96 11.83 11.87 -18.77
N ARG A 97 10.65 11.28 -19.00
CA ARG A 97 9.61 11.07 -17.95
C ARG A 97 9.95 9.94 -16.97
N GLY A 98 10.94 9.11 -17.32
CA GLY A 98 11.53 8.11 -16.45
C GLY A 98 10.91 6.71 -16.55
N LYS A 99 11.61 5.75 -15.93
CA LYS A 99 11.33 4.30 -16.02
C LYS A 99 9.88 3.92 -15.63
N SER A 100 9.30 4.58 -14.63
CA SER A 100 7.92 4.31 -14.18
C SER A 100 6.88 4.68 -15.24
N PHE A 101 7.07 5.81 -15.93
CA PHE A 101 6.19 6.23 -17.01
C PHE A 101 6.30 5.28 -18.20
N ALA A 102 7.53 4.97 -18.64
CA ALA A 102 7.79 4.03 -19.73
C ALA A 102 7.16 2.65 -19.46
N ARG A 103 7.35 2.09 -18.26
CA ARG A 103 6.75 0.80 -17.86
C ARG A 103 5.23 0.84 -17.83
N SER A 104 4.64 1.95 -17.39
CA SER A 104 3.18 2.12 -17.36
C SER A 104 2.60 2.22 -18.77
N LEU A 105 3.30 2.91 -19.68
CA LEU A 105 2.93 2.98 -21.10
C LEU A 105 3.03 1.62 -21.79
N GLU A 106 4.10 0.87 -21.55
CA GLU A 106 4.28 -0.51 -22.05
C GLU A 106 3.13 -1.41 -21.56
N THR A 107 2.82 -1.34 -20.27
CA THR A 107 1.70 -2.06 -19.63
C THR A 107 0.37 -1.73 -20.31
N TYR A 108 0.08 -0.45 -20.53
CA TYR A 108 -1.15 -0.02 -21.19
C TYR A 108 -1.24 -0.53 -22.63
N LYS A 109 -0.14 -0.44 -23.39
CA LYS A 109 -0.08 -0.96 -24.76
C LYS A 109 -0.33 -2.47 -24.79
N LEU A 110 0.31 -3.22 -23.89
CA LEU A 110 0.18 -4.68 -23.80
C LEU A 110 -1.26 -5.12 -23.50
N LEU A 111 -1.94 -4.45 -22.56
CA LEU A 111 -3.32 -4.81 -22.17
C LEU A 111 -4.39 -4.41 -23.19
N ASN A 112 -4.07 -3.50 -24.12
CA ASN A 112 -4.98 -2.99 -25.15
C ASN A 112 -4.68 -3.51 -26.55
N GLN A 113 -3.69 -4.39 -26.71
CA GLN A 113 -3.46 -5.04 -28.00
C GLN A 113 -4.68 -5.90 -28.37
N PRO A 114 -5.24 -5.74 -29.57
CA PRO A 114 -6.30 -6.62 -30.05
C PRO A 114 -5.80 -8.06 -29.98
N ARG A 115 -6.66 -8.97 -29.53
CA ARG A 115 -6.38 -10.40 -29.64
C ARG A 115 -6.32 -10.70 -31.14
N HIS A 116 -5.13 -10.85 -31.69
CA HIS A 116 -5.01 -11.53 -32.96
C HIS A 116 -5.51 -12.96 -32.71
N GLU A 117 -6.61 -13.35 -33.35
CA GLU A 117 -7.08 -14.75 -33.34
C GLU A 117 -5.97 -15.70 -33.82
N THR A 118 -5.01 -15.18 -34.58
CA THR A 118 -3.78 -15.87 -35.02
C THR A 118 -2.67 -15.97 -33.96
N ALA A 119 -2.79 -15.35 -32.78
CA ALA A 119 -1.86 -15.56 -31.66
C ALA A 119 -2.04 -16.90 -30.94
N ALA A 120 -2.86 -17.81 -31.50
CA ALA A 120 -2.77 -19.24 -31.25
C ALA A 120 -1.41 -19.85 -31.70
N ALA A 121 -0.58 -19.08 -32.44
CA ALA A 121 0.78 -19.47 -32.79
C ALA A 121 1.78 -18.36 -32.43
N GLY A 122 2.48 -18.47 -31.29
CA GLY A 122 3.50 -17.49 -30.93
C GLY A 122 4.23 -17.69 -29.59
N SER A 123 5.13 -18.68 -29.55
CA SER A 123 6.36 -18.76 -28.73
C SER A 123 6.30 -18.65 -27.20
N GLY A 124 5.14 -18.77 -26.56
CA GLY A 124 5.01 -18.86 -25.09
C GLY A 124 4.90 -20.31 -24.60
N PRO A 125 5.32 -20.63 -23.37
CA PRO A 125 5.07 -21.95 -22.81
C PRO A 125 3.55 -22.13 -22.59
N ASN A 126 3.01 -23.26 -23.06
CA ASN A 126 1.59 -23.62 -22.86
C ASN A 126 1.38 -24.14 -21.42
N LEU A 127 1.40 -23.23 -20.46
CA LEU A 127 1.25 -23.51 -19.02
C LEU A 127 -0.20 -23.41 -18.58
N THR A 128 -0.60 -24.26 -17.63
CA THR A 128 -1.83 -24.07 -16.87
C THR A 128 -1.50 -23.49 -15.50
N ILE A 129 -1.94 -22.27 -15.20
CA ILE A 129 -1.58 -21.57 -13.96
C ILE A 129 -2.82 -21.34 -13.10
N GLY A 130 -2.78 -21.80 -11.85
CA GLY A 130 -3.83 -21.53 -10.87
C GLY A 130 -3.68 -20.14 -10.26
N VAL A 131 -4.79 -19.45 -10.01
CA VAL A 131 -4.82 -18.17 -9.28
C VAL A 131 -5.89 -18.22 -8.20
N MET A 132 -5.55 -17.79 -6.97
CA MET A 132 -6.46 -17.80 -5.84
C MET A 132 -6.24 -16.63 -4.89
N HIS A 133 -7.24 -16.35 -4.05
CA HIS A 133 -7.16 -15.38 -2.97
C HIS A 133 -7.09 -16.06 -1.61
N ILE A 134 -6.18 -15.62 -0.73
CA ILE A 134 -6.09 -16.11 0.66
C ILE A 134 -5.97 -14.93 1.64
N GLY A 135 -6.81 -14.91 2.67
CA GLY A 135 -6.79 -13.89 3.72
C GLY A 135 -8.08 -13.10 3.81
N ALA A 136 -7.97 -11.84 4.26
CA ALA A 136 -9.08 -10.90 4.23
C ALA A 136 -9.16 -10.21 2.86
N PRO A 137 -10.38 -9.84 2.40
CA PRO A 137 -10.52 -9.07 1.16
C PRO A 137 -9.84 -7.71 1.29
N ALA A 138 -9.23 -7.26 0.20
CA ALA A 138 -8.59 -5.96 0.09
C ALA A 138 -8.72 -5.41 -1.34
N CYS A 139 -8.81 -4.10 -1.46
CA CYS A 139 -8.89 -3.44 -2.75
C CYS A 139 -7.64 -3.69 -3.61
N GLY A 140 -7.82 -3.90 -4.92
CA GLY A 140 -6.71 -4.17 -5.86
C GLY A 140 -6.45 -5.65 -6.17
N MET A 141 -7.00 -6.59 -5.38
CA MET A 141 -6.90 -8.04 -5.67
C MET A 141 -7.45 -8.39 -7.05
N ASN A 142 -8.66 -7.93 -7.36
CA ASN A 142 -9.32 -8.19 -8.64
C ASN A 142 -8.58 -7.55 -9.82
N ALA A 143 -7.99 -6.35 -9.63
CA ALA A 143 -7.15 -5.71 -10.64
C ALA A 143 -5.88 -6.52 -10.94
N CYS A 144 -5.27 -7.10 -9.90
CA CYS A 144 -4.15 -8.02 -10.04
C CYS A 144 -4.54 -9.25 -10.86
N VAL A 145 -5.58 -9.99 -10.44
CA VAL A 145 -6.05 -11.19 -11.15
C VAL A 145 -6.43 -10.87 -12.60
N ARG A 146 -7.16 -9.78 -12.85
CA ARG A 146 -7.54 -9.35 -14.19
C ARG A 146 -6.33 -9.18 -15.11
N SER A 147 -5.33 -8.43 -14.67
CA SER A 147 -4.15 -8.15 -15.50
C SER A 147 -3.29 -9.40 -15.73
N PHE A 148 -3.20 -10.26 -14.71
CA PHE A 148 -2.55 -11.56 -14.79
C PHE A 148 -3.21 -12.48 -15.82
N VAL A 149 -4.53 -12.71 -15.70
CA VAL A 149 -5.34 -13.50 -16.62
C VAL A 149 -5.18 -13.00 -18.06
N ARG A 150 -5.37 -11.70 -18.28
CA ARG A 150 -5.28 -11.11 -19.62
C ARG A 150 -3.92 -11.33 -20.28
N LEU A 151 -2.83 -11.20 -19.52
CA LEU A 151 -1.49 -11.39 -20.08
C LEU A 151 -1.17 -12.88 -20.33
N CYS A 152 -1.55 -13.77 -19.43
CA CYS A 152 -1.37 -15.22 -19.63
C CYS A 152 -2.14 -15.71 -20.88
N LEU A 153 -3.41 -15.31 -21.02
CA LEU A 153 -4.23 -15.65 -22.19
C LEU A 153 -3.63 -15.09 -23.50
N HIS A 154 -3.13 -13.86 -23.46
CA HIS A 154 -2.45 -13.24 -24.61
C HIS A 154 -1.16 -14.00 -25.00
N LYS A 155 -0.55 -14.75 -24.08
CA LYS A 155 0.66 -15.56 -24.31
C LYS A 155 0.39 -17.05 -24.51
N GLY A 156 -0.88 -17.42 -24.66
CA GLY A 156 -1.30 -18.80 -24.97
C GLY A 156 -1.33 -19.75 -23.78
N SER A 157 -1.19 -19.24 -22.54
CA SER A 157 -1.33 -20.04 -21.32
C SER A 157 -2.78 -20.05 -20.82
N THR A 158 -3.18 -21.13 -20.17
CA THR A 158 -4.49 -21.27 -19.52
C THR A 158 -4.39 -20.80 -18.06
N VAL A 159 -5.41 -20.08 -17.58
CA VAL A 159 -5.50 -19.66 -16.18
C VAL A 159 -6.73 -20.28 -15.54
N LEU A 160 -6.53 -20.92 -14.38
CA LEU A 160 -7.62 -21.48 -13.57
C LEU A 160 -7.82 -20.60 -12.32
N GLY A 161 -8.98 -19.97 -12.22
CA GLY A 161 -9.45 -19.31 -11.00
C GLY A 161 -9.88 -20.36 -9.99
N ILE A 162 -9.27 -20.34 -8.81
CA ILE A 162 -9.61 -21.24 -7.71
C ILE A 162 -10.44 -20.45 -6.72
N HIS A 163 -11.70 -20.85 -6.57
CA HIS A 163 -12.62 -20.14 -5.69
C HIS A 163 -12.36 -20.46 -4.22
N ASP A 164 -12.68 -19.54 -3.31
CA ASP A 164 -12.65 -19.73 -1.85
C ASP A 164 -11.30 -20.20 -1.26
N GLY A 165 -10.19 -19.90 -1.94
CA GLY A 165 -8.83 -20.20 -1.47
C GLY A 165 -8.57 -21.71 -1.28
N ILE A 166 -7.92 -22.09 -0.18
CA ILE A 166 -7.54 -23.48 0.09
C ILE A 166 -8.74 -24.42 0.18
N ASP A 167 -9.87 -23.95 0.70
CA ASP A 167 -11.06 -24.78 0.87
C ASP A 167 -11.68 -25.14 -0.49
N GLY A 168 -11.81 -24.16 -1.39
CA GLY A 168 -12.30 -24.45 -2.73
C GLY A 168 -11.29 -25.21 -3.58
N LEU A 169 -9.98 -25.00 -3.39
CA LEU A 169 -8.94 -25.84 -4.01
C LEU A 169 -9.16 -27.32 -3.70
N VAL A 170 -9.31 -27.65 -2.41
CA VAL A 170 -9.53 -29.02 -1.94
C VAL A 170 -10.85 -29.59 -2.45
N ALA A 171 -11.90 -28.77 -2.46
CA ALA A 171 -13.22 -29.13 -3.00
C ALA A 171 -13.22 -29.31 -4.53
N GLY A 172 -12.20 -28.82 -5.24
CA GLY A 172 -12.13 -28.89 -6.70
C GLY A 172 -12.89 -27.76 -7.42
N GLN A 173 -13.07 -26.61 -6.79
CA GLN A 173 -13.76 -25.43 -7.33
C GLN A 173 -12.85 -24.59 -8.24
N PHE A 174 -12.45 -25.19 -9.38
CA PHE A 174 -11.66 -24.53 -10.41
C PHE A 174 -12.57 -24.00 -11.52
N GLN A 175 -12.29 -22.80 -12.00
CA GLN A 175 -12.92 -22.19 -13.17
C GLN A 175 -11.84 -21.82 -14.18
N GLU A 176 -11.98 -22.24 -15.43
CA GLU A 176 -11.13 -21.72 -16.50
C GLU A 176 -11.49 -20.27 -16.79
N MET A 177 -10.51 -19.37 -16.66
CA MET A 177 -10.72 -17.93 -16.75
C MET A 177 -10.60 -17.45 -18.20
N THR A 178 -11.62 -16.76 -18.69
CA THR A 178 -11.63 -16.12 -20.00
C THR A 178 -11.39 -14.61 -19.90
N TRP A 179 -11.20 -13.97 -21.06
CA TRP A 179 -11.05 -12.52 -21.13
C TRP A 179 -12.28 -11.76 -20.59
N SER A 180 -13.48 -12.31 -20.86
CA SER A 180 -14.76 -11.71 -20.50
C SER A 180 -15.02 -11.85 -18.99
N ASP A 181 -14.60 -12.95 -18.37
CA ASP A 181 -14.83 -13.20 -16.94
C ASP A 181 -14.20 -12.12 -16.06
N VAL A 182 -13.05 -11.57 -16.47
CA VAL A 182 -12.32 -10.52 -15.74
C VAL A 182 -12.60 -9.11 -16.28
N SER A 183 -13.65 -8.93 -17.08
CA SER A 183 -14.07 -7.60 -17.54
C SER A 183 -14.62 -6.78 -16.36
N GLY A 184 -14.29 -5.49 -16.28
CA GLY A 184 -14.72 -4.62 -15.17
C GLY A 184 -13.97 -4.80 -13.84
N TRP A 185 -13.33 -5.94 -13.61
CA TRP A 185 -12.66 -6.28 -12.33
C TRP A 185 -11.60 -5.27 -11.84
N VAL A 186 -11.10 -4.39 -12.72
CA VAL A 186 -10.14 -3.34 -12.36
C VAL A 186 -10.69 -2.35 -11.35
N SER A 187 -11.99 -2.08 -11.35
CA SER A 187 -12.66 -1.11 -10.46
C SER A 187 -13.43 -1.77 -9.32
N GLU A 188 -13.43 -3.09 -9.23
CA GLU A 188 -14.18 -3.81 -8.21
C GLU A 188 -13.34 -3.99 -6.95
N GLY A 189 -13.92 -3.62 -5.81
CA GLY A 189 -13.37 -3.95 -4.49
C GLY A 189 -13.61 -5.42 -4.11
N GLY A 190 -13.25 -5.79 -2.89
CA GLY A 190 -13.43 -7.15 -2.40
C GLY A 190 -12.58 -8.20 -3.14
N ALA A 191 -13.07 -9.43 -3.17
CA ALA A 191 -12.36 -10.60 -3.71
C ALA A 191 -13.33 -11.46 -4.54
N LEU A 192 -13.35 -11.28 -5.86
CA LEU A 192 -14.35 -11.91 -6.75
C LEU A 192 -14.19 -13.43 -6.91
N LEU A 193 -12.99 -13.97 -6.66
CA LEU A 193 -12.76 -15.42 -6.53
C LEU A 193 -13.19 -15.96 -5.15
N GLY A 194 -13.72 -15.14 -4.26
CA GLY A 194 -13.89 -15.49 -2.85
C GLY A 194 -12.54 -15.58 -2.13
N THR A 195 -12.55 -15.45 -0.81
CA THR A 195 -11.32 -15.58 -0.02
C THR A 195 -11.60 -16.04 1.40
N LYS A 196 -10.72 -16.89 1.93
CA LYS A 196 -10.77 -17.44 3.29
C LYS A 196 -9.39 -17.41 3.92
N ARG A 197 -9.32 -17.58 5.23
CA ARG A 197 -8.07 -17.59 6.03
C ARG A 197 -7.50 -19.01 6.24
N THR A 198 -8.09 -20.02 5.63
CA THR A 198 -7.71 -21.42 5.83
C THR A 198 -6.30 -21.71 5.31
N LEU A 199 -5.49 -22.38 6.12
CA LEU A 199 -4.13 -22.78 5.79
C LEU A 199 -4.09 -24.22 5.24
N PRO A 200 -3.06 -24.56 4.44
CA PRO A 200 -2.96 -25.85 3.76
C PRO A 200 -2.49 -27.02 4.65
N THR A 201 -2.04 -26.78 5.89
CA THR A 201 -1.31 -27.74 6.76
C THR A 201 -1.93 -29.14 6.81
N GLU A 202 -3.22 -29.24 7.12
CA GLU A 202 -3.92 -30.52 7.28
C GLU A 202 -4.46 -31.10 5.96
N LYS A 203 -4.29 -30.36 4.86
CA LYS A 203 -4.95 -30.60 3.58
C LYS A 203 -3.96 -30.90 2.44
N LEU A 204 -2.66 -30.98 2.75
CA LEU A 204 -1.57 -31.14 1.77
C LEU A 204 -1.76 -32.30 0.78
N PRO A 205 -2.11 -33.53 1.20
CA PRO A 205 -2.28 -34.63 0.24
C PRO A 205 -3.39 -34.36 -0.77
N LYS A 206 -4.50 -33.76 -0.32
CA LYS A 206 -5.64 -33.45 -1.19
C LYS A 206 -5.34 -32.28 -2.11
N ILE A 207 -4.60 -31.28 -1.63
CA ILE A 207 -4.11 -30.17 -2.46
C ILE A 207 -3.24 -30.70 -3.60
N ALA A 208 -2.25 -31.55 -3.28
CA ALA A 208 -1.37 -32.18 -4.25
C ALA A 208 -2.16 -32.99 -5.31
N GLU A 209 -3.13 -33.80 -4.86
CA GLU A 209 -4.02 -34.56 -5.75
C GLU A 209 -4.78 -33.64 -6.72
N ARG A 210 -5.36 -32.55 -6.22
CA ARG A 210 -6.14 -31.60 -7.04
C ARG A 210 -5.26 -30.84 -8.03
N LEU A 211 -4.10 -30.35 -7.61
CA LEU A 211 -3.17 -29.66 -8.51
C LEU A 211 -2.75 -30.57 -9.67
N LYS A 212 -2.51 -31.86 -9.40
CA LYS A 212 -2.24 -32.87 -10.43
C LYS A 212 -3.44 -33.12 -11.34
N GLN A 213 -4.63 -33.31 -10.75
CA GLN A 213 -5.87 -33.58 -11.48
C GLN A 213 -6.18 -32.47 -12.51
N PHE A 214 -5.98 -31.21 -12.13
CA PHE A 214 -6.21 -30.04 -12.99
C PHE A 214 -4.96 -29.61 -13.78
N ASN A 215 -3.90 -30.42 -13.77
CA ASN A 215 -2.63 -30.17 -14.46
C ASN A 215 -2.04 -28.76 -14.18
N VAL A 216 -2.12 -28.29 -12.93
CA VAL A 216 -1.62 -26.98 -12.54
C VAL A 216 -0.09 -26.98 -12.54
N ASN A 217 0.52 -26.14 -13.37
CA ASN A 217 1.96 -26.00 -13.55
C ASN A 217 2.53 -24.78 -12.83
N GLY A 218 1.72 -24.00 -12.14
CA GLY A 218 2.15 -22.83 -11.37
C GLY A 218 0.98 -22.28 -10.54
N LEU A 219 1.29 -21.59 -9.44
CA LEU A 219 0.27 -21.11 -8.51
C LEU A 219 0.53 -19.66 -8.09
N LEU A 220 -0.37 -18.76 -8.49
CA LEU A 220 -0.42 -17.38 -8.02
C LEU A 220 -1.37 -17.26 -6.83
N ILE A 221 -0.89 -16.73 -5.72
CA ILE A 221 -1.67 -16.49 -4.51
C ILE A 221 -1.68 -14.99 -4.24
N VAL A 222 -2.85 -14.36 -4.30
CA VAL A 222 -3.01 -12.94 -3.97
C VAL A 222 -3.60 -12.85 -2.57
N GLY A 223 -2.92 -12.19 -1.63
CA GLY A 223 -3.42 -12.19 -0.27
C GLY A 223 -2.47 -11.69 0.81
N GLY A 224 -2.97 -11.75 2.04
CA GLY A 224 -2.30 -11.19 3.20
C GLY A 224 -1.27 -12.13 3.82
N PHE A 225 -1.09 -12.02 5.13
CA PHE A 225 -0.13 -12.87 5.85
C PHE A 225 -0.52 -14.36 5.81
N GLU A 226 -1.81 -14.72 5.75
CA GLU A 226 -2.23 -16.11 5.51
C GLU A 226 -1.78 -16.63 4.14
N ALA A 227 -1.75 -15.81 3.09
CA ALA A 227 -1.24 -16.20 1.78
C ALA A 227 0.26 -16.48 1.82
N PHE A 228 1.01 -15.62 2.52
CA PHE A 228 2.44 -15.81 2.81
C PHE A 228 2.68 -17.14 3.56
N MET A 229 1.95 -17.37 4.64
CA MET A 229 2.03 -18.62 5.40
C MET A 229 1.67 -19.84 4.55
N ALA A 230 0.57 -19.77 3.79
CA ALA A 230 0.12 -20.87 2.94
C ALA A 230 1.17 -21.24 1.90
N CYS A 231 1.75 -20.25 1.21
CA CYS A 231 2.81 -20.49 0.25
C CYS A 231 4.07 -21.09 0.92
N MET A 232 4.42 -20.64 2.13
CA MET A 232 5.57 -21.18 2.86
C MET A 232 5.34 -22.65 3.25
N ILE A 233 4.15 -22.99 3.71
CA ILE A 233 3.76 -24.37 4.05
C ILE A 233 3.82 -25.26 2.79
N LEU A 234 3.24 -24.80 1.67
CA LEU A 234 3.27 -25.53 0.39
C LEU A 234 4.71 -25.70 -0.13
N ALA A 235 5.55 -24.67 0.00
CA ALA A 235 6.94 -24.71 -0.42
C ALA A 235 7.77 -25.72 0.40
N LYS A 236 7.56 -25.78 1.72
CA LYS A 236 8.24 -26.75 2.60
C LYS A 236 7.79 -28.19 2.33
N ALA A 237 6.51 -28.38 1.98
CA ALA A 237 5.91 -29.68 1.68
C ALA A 237 6.32 -30.29 0.32
N LYS A 238 7.09 -29.57 -0.52
CA LYS A 238 7.59 -30.06 -1.82
C LYS A 238 8.39 -31.35 -1.73
N LYS A 239 9.07 -31.59 -0.59
CA LYS A 239 9.87 -32.80 -0.36
C LYS A 239 9.00 -34.05 -0.27
N ASP A 240 7.82 -33.92 0.31
CA ASP A 240 6.90 -35.03 0.58
C ASP A 240 5.85 -35.21 -0.52
N HIS A 241 5.63 -34.16 -1.33
CA HIS A 241 4.62 -34.13 -2.40
C HIS A 241 5.22 -33.59 -3.70
N PRO A 242 5.66 -34.46 -4.63
CA PRO A 242 6.22 -34.07 -5.93
C PRO A 242 5.28 -33.19 -6.78
N GLU A 243 3.97 -33.34 -6.62
CA GLU A 243 2.96 -32.51 -7.28
C GLU A 243 3.02 -31.04 -6.87
N LEU A 244 3.58 -30.73 -5.69
CA LEU A 244 3.80 -29.35 -5.25
C LEU A 244 5.06 -28.74 -5.86
N ASN A 245 5.80 -29.47 -6.68
CA ASN A 245 7.05 -29.04 -7.29
C ASN A 245 6.83 -28.08 -8.48
N ILE A 246 5.97 -27.09 -8.27
CA ILE A 246 5.57 -26.05 -9.19
C ILE A 246 6.06 -24.68 -8.68
N PRO A 247 6.26 -23.70 -9.57
CA PRO A 247 6.53 -22.34 -9.18
C PRO A 247 5.31 -21.76 -8.45
N MET A 248 5.55 -21.05 -7.35
CA MET A 248 4.53 -20.42 -6.53
C MET A 248 4.89 -18.96 -6.31
N LEU A 249 3.93 -18.07 -6.45
CA LEU A 249 4.15 -16.64 -6.28
C LEU A 249 3.07 -16.04 -5.39
N VAL A 250 3.49 -15.30 -4.37
CA VAL A 250 2.58 -14.51 -3.54
C VAL A 250 2.61 -13.05 -3.96
N VAL A 251 1.46 -12.46 -4.22
CA VAL A 251 1.29 -11.01 -4.34
C VAL A 251 0.66 -10.50 -3.04
N PRO A 252 1.39 -9.72 -2.22
CA PRO A 252 0.89 -9.19 -0.97
C PRO A 252 -0.34 -8.31 -1.14
N SER A 253 -1.41 -8.64 -0.44
CA SER A 253 -2.69 -7.94 -0.46
C SER A 253 -3.36 -7.96 0.91
N THR A 254 -3.36 -6.82 1.58
CA THR A 254 -3.91 -6.62 2.92
C THR A 254 -3.93 -5.13 3.22
N ILE A 255 -4.94 -4.67 3.95
CA ILE A 255 -4.99 -3.27 4.41
C ILE A 255 -3.89 -2.97 5.45
N SER A 256 -3.45 -3.98 6.20
CA SER A 256 -2.52 -3.81 7.32
C SER A 256 -1.08 -3.52 6.90
N ASN A 257 -0.73 -3.77 5.64
CA ASN A 257 0.64 -3.69 5.14
C ASN A 257 1.66 -4.48 5.99
N ASN A 258 1.30 -5.69 6.40
CA ASN A 258 2.05 -6.51 7.35
C ASN A 258 2.71 -7.75 6.73
N VAL A 259 2.82 -7.81 5.40
CA VAL A 259 3.43 -8.94 4.69
C VAL A 259 4.92 -8.65 4.44
N PRO A 260 5.83 -9.53 4.88
CA PRO A 260 7.26 -9.41 4.57
C PRO A 260 7.56 -9.41 3.07
N GLY A 261 8.65 -8.75 2.67
CA GLY A 261 9.13 -8.73 1.30
C GLY A 261 8.49 -7.66 0.40
N THR A 262 7.65 -6.78 0.93
CA THR A 262 7.14 -5.60 0.23
C THR A 262 7.08 -4.39 1.17
N GLU A 263 7.27 -3.18 0.63
CA GLU A 263 7.03 -1.93 1.36
C GLU A 263 5.56 -1.52 1.33
N LEU A 264 4.80 -2.02 0.35
CA LEU A 264 3.38 -1.73 0.17
C LEU A 264 2.63 -2.96 -0.35
N SER A 265 1.57 -3.36 0.35
CA SER A 265 0.60 -4.37 -0.10
C SER A 265 -0.59 -3.72 -0.81
N LEU A 266 -1.24 -4.51 -1.68
CA LEU A 266 -2.52 -4.10 -2.28
C LEU A 266 -3.58 -3.85 -1.21
N GLY A 267 -4.32 -2.76 -1.37
CA GLY A 267 -5.42 -2.34 -0.51
C GLY A 267 -5.01 -1.41 0.61
N ALA A 268 -3.70 -1.27 0.89
CA ALA A 268 -3.19 -0.38 1.92
C ALA A 268 -3.47 1.10 1.59
N ASP A 269 -3.30 1.53 0.33
CA ASP A 269 -3.58 2.91 -0.07
C ASP A 269 -5.08 3.22 -0.02
N THR A 270 -5.93 2.30 -0.50
CA THR A 270 -7.39 2.46 -0.38
C THR A 270 -7.80 2.61 1.09
N ALA A 271 -7.29 1.74 1.96
CA ALA A 271 -7.59 1.81 3.39
C ALA A 271 -7.14 3.13 4.03
N LEU A 272 -5.95 3.62 3.68
CA LEU A 272 -5.46 4.91 4.17
C LEU A 272 -6.35 6.07 3.74
N ASN A 273 -6.83 6.07 2.49
CA ASN A 273 -7.74 7.11 2.01
C ASN A 273 -9.09 7.06 2.76
N GLU A 274 -9.66 5.86 2.96
CA GLU A 274 -10.89 5.69 3.74
C GLU A 274 -10.74 6.20 5.17
N ILE A 275 -9.67 5.81 5.87
CA ILE A 275 -9.41 6.28 7.24
C ILE A 275 -9.22 7.80 7.25
N THR A 276 -8.45 8.35 6.30
CA THR A 276 -8.20 9.79 6.22
C THR A 276 -9.49 10.58 5.98
N GLU A 277 -10.37 10.12 5.10
CA GLU A 277 -11.65 10.75 4.82
C GLU A 277 -12.60 10.65 6.03
N ILE A 278 -12.59 9.52 6.75
CA ILE A 278 -13.36 9.39 7.99
C ILE A 278 -12.82 10.34 9.06
N CYS A 279 -11.50 10.46 9.21
CA CYS A 279 -10.86 11.43 10.10
C CYS A 279 -11.29 12.86 9.76
N ASP A 280 -11.35 13.24 8.49
CA ASP A 280 -11.83 14.57 8.06
C ASP A 280 -13.29 14.81 8.44
N ARG A 281 -14.16 13.81 8.22
CA ARG A 281 -15.60 13.89 8.58
C ARG A 281 -15.79 13.98 10.10
N ILE A 282 -15.03 13.21 10.87
CA ILE A 282 -15.02 13.26 12.33
C ILE A 282 -14.51 14.63 12.81
N ARG A 283 -13.46 15.15 12.18
CA ARG A 283 -12.90 16.46 12.49
C ARG A 283 -13.92 17.58 12.26
N GLN A 284 -14.67 17.54 11.17
CA GLN A 284 -15.76 18.48 10.92
C GLN A 284 -16.86 18.40 11.98
N SER A 285 -17.22 17.18 12.41
CA SER A 285 -18.15 16.97 13.52
C SER A 285 -17.63 17.53 14.85
N ALA A 286 -16.34 17.37 15.13
CA ALA A 286 -15.70 17.94 16.31
C ALA A 286 -15.79 19.48 16.31
N GLN A 287 -15.50 20.13 15.17
CA GLN A 287 -15.57 21.59 15.01
C GLN A 287 -17.00 22.15 15.18
N GLY A 288 -18.03 21.37 14.85
CA GLY A 288 -19.43 21.77 15.03
C GLY A 288 -19.90 21.79 16.50
N THR A 289 -19.08 21.29 17.44
CA THR A 289 -19.39 21.26 18.88
C THR A 289 -18.27 21.91 19.68
N LYS A 290 -18.57 22.52 20.84
CA LYS A 290 -17.52 23.10 21.68
C LYS A 290 -16.63 21.98 22.26
N ARG A 291 -15.34 21.96 21.85
CA ARG A 291 -14.22 21.22 22.47
C ARG A 291 -14.44 19.71 22.59
N ARG A 292 -14.04 18.96 21.55
CA ARG A 292 -14.19 17.49 21.50
C ARG A 292 -12.94 16.76 21.02
N VAL A 293 -12.63 15.65 21.70
CA VAL A 293 -11.57 14.70 21.33
C VAL A 293 -12.19 13.42 20.80
N PHE A 294 -11.67 12.91 19.69
CA PHE A 294 -12.05 11.62 19.14
C PHE A 294 -10.89 10.63 19.23
N ILE A 295 -11.16 9.47 19.80
CA ILE A 295 -10.29 8.30 19.81
C ILE A 295 -10.76 7.39 18.68
N ILE A 296 -9.93 7.26 17.65
CA ILE A 296 -10.22 6.48 16.44
C ILE A 296 -9.41 5.20 16.48
N GLU A 297 -10.11 4.07 16.50
CA GLU A 297 -9.49 2.76 16.41
C GLU A 297 -9.39 2.31 14.94
N THR A 298 -8.16 2.12 14.48
CA THR A 298 -7.84 1.55 13.16
C THR A 298 -7.55 0.06 13.26
N MET A 299 -7.80 -0.66 12.17
CA MET A 299 -7.33 -2.04 12.02
C MET A 299 -5.81 -2.06 11.82
N GLY A 300 -5.25 -3.26 11.69
CA GLY A 300 -3.86 -3.46 11.32
C GLY A 300 -3.23 -4.70 11.95
N GLY A 301 -3.96 -5.44 12.78
CA GLY A 301 -3.38 -6.40 13.71
C GLY A 301 -2.31 -5.71 14.54
N TYR A 302 -1.15 -6.34 14.70
CA TYR A 302 0.02 -5.76 15.38
C TYR A 302 0.86 -4.82 14.50
N CYS A 303 0.40 -4.47 13.29
CA CYS A 303 1.08 -3.53 12.41
C CYS A 303 0.44 -2.14 12.53
N GLY A 304 1.19 -1.18 13.06
CA GLY A 304 0.78 0.21 13.27
C GLY A 304 0.75 1.09 12.02
N TYR A 305 0.91 0.53 10.82
CA TYR A 305 1.01 1.25 9.54
C TYR A 305 -0.17 2.20 9.32
N LEU A 306 -1.39 1.68 9.42
CA LEU A 306 -2.61 2.44 9.20
C LEU A 306 -2.78 3.57 10.23
N ALA A 307 -2.61 3.27 11.52
CA ALA A 307 -2.69 4.26 12.59
C ALA A 307 -1.67 5.39 12.42
N THR A 308 -0.44 5.04 12.05
CA THR A 308 0.65 6.02 11.90
C THR A 308 0.45 6.90 10.68
N LEU A 309 0.26 6.30 9.50
CA LEU A 309 0.18 7.07 8.26
C LEU A 309 -1.13 7.85 8.14
N ALA A 310 -2.25 7.27 8.58
CA ALA A 310 -3.50 8.01 8.65
C ALA A 310 -3.46 9.09 9.75
N GLY A 311 -2.70 8.88 10.83
CA GLY A 311 -2.47 9.90 11.86
C GLY A 311 -1.73 11.09 11.28
N LEU A 312 -0.68 10.83 10.49
CA LEU A 312 0.07 11.88 9.79
C LEU A 312 -0.80 12.59 8.74
N ALA A 313 -1.51 11.84 7.90
CA ALA A 313 -2.38 12.39 6.86
C ALA A 313 -3.59 13.16 7.42
N GLY A 314 -4.15 12.69 8.54
CA GLY A 314 -5.30 13.28 9.23
C GLY A 314 -4.94 14.43 10.17
N GLY A 315 -3.64 14.67 10.42
CA GLY A 315 -3.18 15.67 11.39
C GLY A 315 -3.66 15.33 12.80
N ALA A 316 -3.44 14.08 13.21
CA ALA A 316 -3.75 13.58 14.53
C ALA A 316 -2.76 14.09 15.57
N ASP A 317 -3.24 14.27 16.79
CA ASP A 317 -2.46 14.75 17.92
C ASP A 317 -1.57 13.65 18.52
N ALA A 318 -2.03 12.40 18.45
CA ALA A 318 -1.24 11.22 18.78
C ALA A 318 -1.71 10.01 17.96
N ALA A 319 -0.80 9.04 17.77
CA ALA A 319 -1.18 7.70 17.30
C ALA A 319 -0.45 6.60 18.07
N TYR A 320 -1.20 5.69 18.69
CA TYR A 320 -0.66 4.56 19.46
C TYR A 320 -0.60 3.29 18.62
N ILE A 321 0.54 2.62 18.67
CA ILE A 321 0.84 1.43 17.86
C ILE A 321 1.49 0.35 18.73
N PHE A 322 1.60 -0.87 18.21
CA PHE A 322 2.18 -2.00 18.96
C PHE A 322 3.71 -1.94 19.02
N GLU A 323 4.32 -1.43 17.94
CA GLU A 323 5.76 -1.34 17.73
C GLU A 323 6.43 -0.35 18.70
N GLU A 324 5.68 0.65 19.15
CA GLU A 324 6.14 1.68 20.08
C GLU A 324 5.47 1.45 21.45
N LYS A 325 6.25 1.02 22.44
CA LYS A 325 5.73 0.82 23.79
C LYS A 325 5.36 2.17 24.41
N PHE A 326 4.22 2.20 25.08
CA PHE A 326 3.71 3.36 25.80
C PHE A 326 3.09 2.91 27.12
N SER A 327 3.07 3.83 28.07
CA SER A 327 2.57 3.65 29.43
C SER A 327 1.40 4.58 29.72
N ILE A 328 0.82 4.45 30.91
CA ILE A 328 -0.20 5.39 31.38
C ILE A 328 0.31 6.84 31.44
N LYS A 329 1.61 7.04 31.71
CA LYS A 329 2.23 8.38 31.77
C LYS A 329 2.21 9.07 30.40
N ASP A 330 2.40 8.30 29.32
CA ASP A 330 2.36 8.83 27.96
C ASP A 330 0.93 9.24 27.58
N LEU A 331 -0.05 8.41 27.93
CA LEU A 331 -1.47 8.72 27.72
C LEU A 331 -1.90 9.97 28.50
N GLU A 332 -1.55 10.03 29.79
CA GLU A 332 -1.83 11.16 30.66
C GLU A 332 -1.21 12.46 30.09
N LYS A 333 0.04 12.39 29.64
CA LYS A 333 0.70 13.52 29.01
C LYS A 333 -0.03 14.02 27.76
N ASP A 334 -0.50 13.11 26.91
CA ASP A 334 -1.24 13.49 25.69
C ASP A 334 -2.61 14.09 26.04
N VAL A 335 -3.25 13.66 27.14
CA VAL A 335 -4.48 14.29 27.65
C VAL A 335 -4.21 15.72 28.11
N TYR A 336 -3.17 15.96 28.91
CA TYR A 336 -2.83 17.32 29.35
C TYR A 336 -2.44 18.23 28.19
N HIS A 337 -1.68 17.69 27.22
CA HIS A 337 -1.35 18.41 26.01
C HIS A 337 -2.61 18.84 25.25
N MET A 338 -3.59 17.93 25.13
CA MET A 338 -4.87 18.21 24.52
C MET A 338 -5.65 19.29 25.28
N ALA A 339 -5.68 19.22 26.61
CA ALA A 339 -6.34 20.21 27.45
C ALA A 339 -5.73 21.62 27.25
N SER A 340 -4.40 21.73 27.20
CA SER A 340 -3.69 22.99 26.92
C SER A 340 -4.06 23.56 25.56
N LYS A 341 -4.01 22.74 24.51
CA LYS A 341 -4.42 23.15 23.15
C LYS A 341 -5.83 23.71 23.12
N MET A 342 -6.75 23.12 23.89
CA MET A 342 -8.14 23.57 23.94
C MET A 342 -8.36 24.83 24.77
N ALA A 343 -7.51 25.09 25.75
CA ALA A 343 -7.46 26.37 26.46
C ALA A 343 -6.99 27.50 25.54
N GLU A 344 -6.02 27.23 24.66
CA GLU A 344 -5.44 28.17 23.68
C GLU A 344 -6.32 28.40 22.43
N GLY A 345 -7.50 27.79 22.37
CA GLY A 345 -8.50 28.05 21.32
C GLY A 345 -8.66 26.97 20.26
N VAL A 346 -7.89 25.87 20.32
CA VAL A 346 -8.13 24.70 19.46
C VAL A 346 -9.40 23.99 19.93
N GLN A 347 -10.36 23.73 19.04
CA GLN A 347 -11.65 23.16 19.46
C GLN A 347 -11.79 21.65 19.23
N ARG A 348 -10.72 21.00 18.77
CA ARG A 348 -10.72 19.60 18.34
C ARG A 348 -9.49 18.84 18.83
N GLY A 349 -9.67 17.55 19.06
CA GLY A 349 -8.59 16.59 19.28
C GLY A 349 -8.82 15.30 18.50
N LEU A 350 -7.76 14.73 17.97
CA LEU A 350 -7.80 13.51 17.18
C LEU A 350 -6.69 12.56 17.64
N ILE A 351 -7.09 11.42 18.17
CA ILE A 351 -6.19 10.39 18.69
C ILE A 351 -6.43 9.13 17.87
N LEU A 352 -5.42 8.59 17.22
CA LEU A 352 -5.51 7.28 16.57
C LEU A 352 -4.96 6.20 17.48
N ARG A 353 -5.55 5.01 17.44
CA ARG A 353 -4.95 3.80 18.00
C ARG A 353 -5.09 2.65 17.03
N ASN A 354 -4.05 1.86 16.91
CA ASN A 354 -4.14 0.55 16.28
C ASN A 354 -4.86 -0.44 17.22
N GLU A 355 -5.71 -1.31 16.68
CA GLU A 355 -6.53 -2.26 17.43
C GLU A 355 -5.75 -3.16 18.40
N LYS A 356 -4.48 -3.51 18.10
CA LYS A 356 -3.59 -4.34 18.93
C LYS A 356 -2.39 -3.56 19.50
N CYS A 357 -2.49 -2.23 19.63
CA CYS A 357 -1.42 -1.44 20.22
C CYS A 357 -1.08 -1.86 21.66
N ASN A 358 -2.11 -2.18 22.46
CA ASN A 358 -2.01 -2.68 23.83
C ASN A 358 -3.34 -3.35 24.22
N ASP A 359 -3.28 -4.49 24.91
CA ASP A 359 -4.50 -5.23 25.31
C ASP A 359 -5.25 -4.56 26.47
N ASN A 360 -4.54 -3.87 27.37
CA ASN A 360 -5.11 -3.20 28.54
C ASN A 360 -5.51 -1.75 28.23
N TYR A 361 -4.67 -1.02 27.50
CA TYR A 361 -4.95 0.36 27.08
C TYR A 361 -5.78 0.37 25.79
N ASN A 362 -6.98 -0.21 25.88
CA ASN A 362 -7.92 -0.30 24.78
C ASN A 362 -8.77 0.98 24.62
N SER A 363 -9.64 1.01 23.60
CA SER A 363 -10.50 2.16 23.26
C SER A 363 -11.36 2.62 24.43
N ASP A 364 -11.92 1.67 25.19
CA ASP A 364 -12.78 1.96 26.33
C ASP A 364 -11.96 2.53 27.51
N PHE A 365 -10.79 1.95 27.79
CA PHE A 365 -9.87 2.50 28.79
C PHE A 365 -9.45 3.94 28.45
N MET A 366 -8.96 4.15 27.22
CA MET A 366 -8.55 5.48 26.76
C MET A 366 -9.70 6.47 26.79
N TYR A 367 -10.92 6.04 26.42
CA TYR A 367 -12.10 6.87 26.50
C TYR A 367 -12.42 7.32 27.92
N ARG A 368 -12.40 6.39 28.88
CA ARG A 368 -12.65 6.71 30.29
C ARG A 368 -11.59 7.65 30.84
N LEU A 369 -10.31 7.40 30.54
CA LEU A 369 -9.21 8.26 30.92
C LEU A 369 -9.41 9.69 30.37
N TYR A 370 -9.57 9.83 29.06
CA TYR A 370 -9.76 11.14 28.42
C TYR A 370 -11.06 11.83 28.89
N SER A 371 -12.10 11.07 29.22
CA SER A 371 -13.35 11.63 29.72
C SER A 371 -13.25 12.12 31.16
N GLU A 372 -12.44 11.46 32.00
CA GLU A 372 -12.23 11.82 33.40
C GLU A 372 -11.26 13.00 33.54
N GLU A 373 -10.07 12.86 32.95
CA GLU A 373 -9.00 13.88 33.03
C GLU A 373 -9.32 15.13 32.20
N GLY A 374 -10.16 14.99 31.17
CA GLY A 374 -10.63 16.11 30.33
C GLY A 374 -11.82 16.88 30.90
N LYS A 375 -12.36 16.51 32.08
CA LYS A 375 -13.58 17.10 32.65
C LYS A 375 -13.50 18.62 32.74
N GLY A 376 -14.57 19.28 32.30
CA GLY A 376 -14.65 20.74 32.31
C GLY A 376 -13.88 21.44 31.17
N VAL A 377 -12.99 20.73 30.47
CA VAL A 377 -12.22 21.28 29.33
C VAL A 377 -12.77 20.78 27.99
N PHE A 378 -12.95 19.48 27.85
CA PHE A 378 -13.44 18.85 26.62
C PHE A 378 -14.25 17.59 26.87
N THR A 379 -14.90 17.07 25.82
CA THR A 379 -15.57 15.77 25.84
C THR A 379 -14.83 14.77 24.95
N ALA A 380 -14.76 13.50 25.35
CA ALA A 380 -14.17 12.44 24.53
C ALA A 380 -15.25 11.62 23.81
N ARG A 381 -14.90 11.00 22.68
CA ARG A 381 -15.72 10.04 21.93
C ARG A 381 -14.84 8.96 21.33
N VAL A 382 -15.40 7.76 21.13
CA VAL A 382 -14.73 6.63 20.48
C VAL A 382 -15.39 6.35 19.14
N ASN A 383 -14.56 6.14 18.11
CA ASN A 383 -14.97 5.66 16.82
C ASN A 383 -14.14 4.44 16.43
N ILE A 384 -14.75 3.26 16.44
CA ILE A 384 -14.15 2.05 15.92
C ILE A 384 -14.53 1.94 14.45
N LEU A 385 -13.55 2.14 13.56
CA LEU A 385 -13.84 2.21 12.12
C LEU A 385 -14.27 0.86 11.55
N GLY A 386 -13.73 -0.23 12.10
CA GLY A 386 -14.05 -1.59 11.67
C GLY A 386 -13.83 -1.80 10.17
N HIS A 387 -14.75 -2.53 9.53
CA HIS A 387 -14.60 -3.00 8.15
C HIS A 387 -14.71 -1.90 7.08
N MET A 388 -15.16 -0.69 7.42
CA MET A 388 -15.20 0.44 6.46
C MET A 388 -13.80 0.73 5.88
N GLN A 389 -12.75 0.42 6.63
CA GLN A 389 -11.35 0.58 6.23
C GLN A 389 -10.94 -0.31 5.05
N GLN A 390 -11.71 -1.33 4.69
CA GLN A 390 -11.42 -2.14 3.50
C GLN A 390 -11.71 -1.41 2.19
N GLY A 391 -12.50 -0.34 2.26
CA GLY A 391 -12.97 0.43 1.12
C GLY A 391 -14.06 -0.27 0.33
N GLY A 392 -14.83 0.53 -0.41
CA GLY A 392 -15.82 0.01 -1.37
C GLY A 392 -15.19 -0.21 -2.74
N ALA A 393 -14.68 0.87 -3.33
CA ALA A 393 -13.99 0.84 -4.61
C ALA A 393 -12.48 1.08 -4.41
N PRO A 394 -11.61 0.35 -5.12
CA PRO A 394 -10.17 0.52 -5.02
C PRO A 394 -9.76 1.93 -5.44
N SER A 395 -8.79 2.51 -4.72
CA SER A 395 -8.16 3.77 -5.11
C SER A 395 -7.48 3.63 -6.48
N PRO A 396 -7.30 4.72 -7.25
CA PRO A 396 -6.54 4.67 -8.50
C PRO A 396 -5.13 4.10 -8.33
N TYR A 397 -4.51 4.32 -7.17
CA TYR A 397 -3.22 3.76 -6.83
C TYR A 397 -3.27 2.23 -6.76
N ASP A 398 -4.19 1.65 -5.97
CA ASP A 398 -4.31 0.19 -5.82
C ASP A 398 -4.74 -0.49 -7.12
N ARG A 399 -5.57 0.16 -7.96
CA ARG A 399 -5.91 -0.36 -9.31
C ARG A 399 -4.67 -0.46 -10.19
N SER A 400 -3.86 0.60 -10.20
CA SER A 400 -2.62 0.67 -10.97
C SER A 400 -1.56 -0.30 -10.44
N LEU A 401 -1.37 -0.35 -9.12
CA LEU A 401 -0.42 -1.26 -8.47
C LEU A 401 -0.83 -2.72 -8.73
N GLY A 402 -2.10 -3.08 -8.52
CA GLY A 402 -2.61 -4.42 -8.80
C GLY A 402 -2.38 -4.82 -10.26
N THR A 403 -2.71 -3.93 -11.19
CA THR A 403 -2.46 -4.17 -12.63
C THR A 403 -0.98 -4.42 -12.94
N LYS A 404 -0.08 -3.66 -12.31
CA LYS A 404 1.36 -3.82 -12.52
C LYS A 404 1.89 -5.11 -11.89
N LEU A 405 1.47 -5.45 -10.67
CA LEU A 405 1.87 -6.69 -9.99
C LEU A 405 1.36 -7.92 -10.72
N GLY A 406 0.12 -7.92 -11.21
CA GLY A 406 -0.41 -9.05 -12.00
C GLY A 406 0.35 -9.26 -13.32
N ILE A 407 0.76 -8.18 -14.00
CA ILE A 407 1.63 -8.28 -15.18
C ILE A 407 3.02 -8.83 -14.83
N GLN A 408 3.64 -8.36 -13.74
CA GLN A 408 4.94 -8.89 -13.32
C GLN A 408 4.85 -10.36 -12.92
N ALA A 409 3.78 -10.76 -12.23
CA ALA A 409 3.49 -12.14 -11.90
C ALA A 409 3.39 -13.01 -13.17
N ALA A 410 2.59 -12.59 -14.16
CA ALA A 410 2.48 -13.31 -15.42
C ALA A 410 3.82 -13.39 -16.16
N LYS A 411 4.57 -12.28 -16.26
CA LYS A 411 5.91 -12.26 -16.86
C LYS A 411 6.88 -13.21 -16.13
N TRP A 412 6.74 -13.37 -14.82
CA TRP A 412 7.55 -14.30 -14.03
C TRP A 412 7.24 -15.75 -14.38
N PHE A 413 5.98 -16.17 -14.34
CA PHE A 413 5.58 -17.53 -14.72
C PHE A 413 5.96 -17.89 -16.16
N LEU A 414 5.80 -16.94 -17.10
CA LEU A 414 6.09 -17.17 -18.51
C LEU A 414 7.59 -17.28 -18.83
N LYS A 415 8.47 -16.72 -17.99
CA LYS A 415 9.93 -16.77 -18.18
C LYS A 415 10.60 -17.88 -17.38
N LYS A 416 9.99 -18.29 -16.27
CA LYS A 416 10.62 -19.14 -15.27
C LYS A 416 10.29 -20.61 -15.54
N SER A 417 11.32 -21.43 -15.75
CA SER A 417 11.25 -22.88 -15.60
C SER A 417 11.79 -23.25 -14.21
N GLY A 418 11.01 -23.93 -13.37
CA GLY A 418 11.47 -24.39 -12.06
C GLY A 418 10.37 -24.46 -11.01
N ASN A 419 10.78 -24.63 -9.75
CA ASN A 419 9.93 -24.87 -8.60
C ASN A 419 10.08 -23.79 -7.51
N ASP A 420 10.43 -22.56 -7.89
CA ASP A 420 10.67 -21.49 -6.91
C ASP A 420 9.39 -21.06 -6.19
N ALA A 421 9.51 -20.64 -4.94
CA ALA A 421 8.42 -20.01 -4.19
C ALA A 421 8.87 -18.61 -3.73
N CYS A 422 8.21 -17.56 -4.22
CA CYS A 422 8.61 -16.19 -3.96
C CYS A 422 7.43 -15.30 -3.51
N VAL A 423 7.76 -14.17 -2.89
CA VAL A 423 6.88 -13.01 -2.75
C VAL A 423 7.26 -11.97 -3.81
N LEU A 424 6.28 -11.47 -4.56
CA LEU A 424 6.43 -10.33 -5.47
C LEU A 424 6.08 -9.04 -4.73
N GLY A 425 7.09 -8.32 -4.27
CA GLY A 425 6.94 -7.06 -3.56
C GLY A 425 7.39 -5.83 -4.34
N LEU A 426 6.96 -4.66 -3.89
CA LEU A 426 7.52 -3.37 -4.28
C LEU A 426 8.52 -2.95 -3.20
N ILE A 427 9.80 -2.90 -3.55
CA ILE A 427 10.86 -2.43 -2.66
C ILE A 427 11.50 -1.21 -3.34
N LYS A 428 11.46 -0.06 -2.68
CA LYS A 428 11.81 1.26 -3.23
C LYS A 428 11.02 1.60 -4.50
N ARG A 429 11.56 1.27 -5.67
CA ARG A 429 10.98 1.55 -7.00
C ARG A 429 10.95 0.32 -7.90
N GLU A 430 11.34 -0.83 -7.37
CA GLU A 430 11.56 -2.05 -8.13
C GLU A 430 10.61 -3.15 -7.67
N TYR A 431 10.18 -3.94 -8.65
CA TYR A 431 9.40 -5.13 -8.40
C TYR A 431 10.38 -6.27 -8.14
N THR A 432 10.43 -6.72 -6.90
CA THR A 432 11.42 -7.70 -6.44
C THR A 432 10.73 -9.02 -6.15
N PHE A 433 11.34 -10.10 -6.63
CA PHE A 433 10.91 -11.47 -6.36
C PHE A 433 11.81 -12.04 -5.28
N THR A 434 11.35 -12.02 -4.03
CA THR A 434 12.15 -12.50 -2.90
C THR A 434 11.76 -13.94 -2.56
N PRO A 435 12.69 -14.90 -2.49
CA PRO A 435 12.39 -16.26 -2.06
C PRO A 435 11.68 -16.28 -0.71
N ILE A 436 10.66 -17.12 -0.58
CA ILE A 436 9.81 -17.13 0.62
C ILE A 436 10.56 -17.61 1.87
N ILE A 437 11.57 -18.46 1.68
CA ILE A 437 12.42 -18.99 2.76
C ILE A 437 13.27 -17.87 3.37
N ASP A 438 13.84 -16.99 2.53
CA ASP A 438 14.65 -15.85 2.98
C ASP A 438 13.83 -14.84 3.81
N LEU A 439 12.51 -14.79 3.58
CA LEU A 439 11.59 -13.94 4.33
C LEU A 439 11.20 -14.51 5.70
N GLU A 440 11.42 -15.80 5.95
CA GLU A 440 11.16 -16.44 7.25
C GLU A 440 11.96 -15.74 8.34
N GLU A 441 13.24 -15.46 8.09
CA GLU A 441 14.12 -14.75 9.01
C GLU A 441 13.74 -13.27 9.20
N GLN A 442 12.98 -12.69 8.27
CA GLN A 442 12.52 -11.30 8.33
C GLN A 442 11.14 -11.17 8.98
N THR A 443 10.57 -12.26 9.49
CA THR A 443 9.19 -12.32 9.98
C THR A 443 9.15 -12.52 11.50
N ILE A 444 8.22 -11.82 12.16
CA ILE A 444 7.86 -12.06 13.56
C ILE A 444 6.50 -12.78 13.58
N PHE A 445 6.53 -14.11 13.50
CA PHE A 445 5.33 -14.94 13.31
C PHE A 445 4.23 -14.77 14.37
N PRO A 446 4.53 -14.70 15.68
CA PRO A 446 3.47 -14.53 16.70
C PRO A 446 2.61 -13.28 16.49
N TYR A 447 3.22 -12.21 15.99
CA TYR A 447 2.56 -10.93 15.75
C TYR A 447 2.20 -10.69 14.28
N ARG A 448 2.67 -11.57 13.38
CA ARG A 448 2.39 -11.53 11.94
C ARG A 448 2.80 -10.21 11.29
N ILE A 449 4.02 -9.75 11.59
CA ILE A 449 4.60 -8.50 11.07
C ILE A 449 6.04 -8.75 10.57
N PRO A 450 6.55 -7.93 9.63
CA PRO A 450 7.96 -7.95 9.29
C PRO A 450 8.82 -7.31 10.39
N LYS A 451 10.08 -7.72 10.50
CA LYS A 451 11.06 -7.16 11.45
C LYS A 451 11.43 -5.70 11.15
N HIS A 452 11.42 -5.33 9.87
CA HIS A 452 11.73 -3.97 9.43
C HIS A 452 10.52 -3.36 8.73
N GLN A 453 10.18 -2.13 9.13
CA GLN A 453 9.00 -1.39 8.69
C GLN A 453 9.42 0.06 8.40
N TRP A 454 9.57 0.39 7.11
CA TRP A 454 10.10 1.68 6.65
C TRP A 454 9.35 2.90 7.20
N TRP A 455 8.05 2.75 7.46
CA TRP A 455 7.17 3.83 7.88
C TRP A 455 7.36 4.23 9.35
N LEU A 456 8.08 3.42 10.15
CA LEU A 456 8.43 3.78 11.53
C LEU A 456 9.33 5.02 11.57
N GLU A 457 10.13 5.27 10.52
CA GLU A 457 10.96 6.47 10.40
C GLU A 457 10.11 7.75 10.33
N LEU A 458 8.85 7.65 9.88
CA LEU A 458 7.93 8.78 9.78
C LEU A 458 7.26 9.15 11.10
N ARG A 459 7.48 8.36 12.16
CA ARG A 459 6.89 8.59 13.50
C ARG A 459 7.36 9.91 14.12
N SER A 460 8.58 10.35 13.80
CA SER A 460 9.13 11.63 14.27
C SER A 460 8.27 12.81 13.81
N TYR A 461 7.86 12.83 12.54
CA TYR A 461 6.99 13.88 12.01
C TYR A 461 5.64 13.92 12.73
N LEU A 462 5.05 12.76 13.04
CA LEU A 462 3.79 12.70 13.78
C LEU A 462 3.91 13.24 15.21
N LYS A 463 5.09 13.13 15.84
CA LYS A 463 5.32 13.68 17.20
C LYS A 463 5.57 15.18 17.19
N ILE A 464 6.19 15.70 16.13
CA ILE A 464 6.62 17.10 16.05
C ILE A 464 5.49 18.01 15.55
N LEU A 465 4.86 17.64 14.42
CA LEU A 465 3.89 18.51 13.72
C LEU A 465 2.67 18.93 14.56
N PRO A 466 2.10 18.09 15.45
CA PRO A 466 0.91 18.48 16.22
C PRO A 466 1.21 19.30 17.49
N ARG A 467 2.47 19.38 17.93
CA ARG A 467 2.85 19.98 19.21
C ARG A 467 3.01 21.50 19.10
N LEU A 468 2.62 22.20 20.16
CA LEU A 468 2.86 23.63 20.33
C LEU A 468 4.32 23.88 20.79
N PRO A 469 4.97 24.97 20.34
CA PRO A 469 6.36 25.28 20.68
C PRO A 469 6.65 25.32 22.19
N ASP A 470 5.77 25.93 22.98
CA ASP A 470 5.96 26.14 24.43
C ASP A 470 5.90 24.83 25.25
N PHE A 471 5.28 23.79 24.69
CA PHE A 471 5.23 22.48 25.35
C PHE A 471 6.57 21.75 25.26
N HIS A 472 7.44 22.08 24.29
CA HIS A 472 8.74 21.43 24.12
C HIS A 472 9.69 21.76 25.29
N GLU A 473 9.76 23.03 25.70
CA GLU A 473 10.60 23.48 26.83
C GLU A 473 10.11 22.95 28.18
N GLN A 474 8.78 22.88 28.38
CA GLN A 474 8.21 22.30 29.60
C GLN A 474 8.39 20.77 29.64
N TRP A 475 8.39 20.12 28.48
CA TRP A 475 8.57 18.67 28.37
C TRP A 475 10.02 18.22 28.53
N GLU A 476 11.00 18.95 27.97
CA GLU A 476 12.44 18.69 28.20
C GLU A 476 12.81 18.87 29.68
N LYS A 477 12.19 19.82 30.39
CA LYS A 477 12.35 19.96 31.84
C LYS A 477 11.70 18.84 32.66
N ALA A 478 10.64 18.21 32.13
CA ALA A 478 9.89 17.17 32.84
C ALA A 478 10.42 15.74 32.57
N CYS A 479 11.01 15.51 31.39
CA CYS A 479 11.61 14.24 30.99
C CYS A 479 13.13 14.44 30.83
N GLY A 480 13.88 14.29 31.93
CA GLY A 480 15.34 14.34 31.88
C GLY A 480 15.95 13.38 30.86
N ASP A 481 17.01 13.85 30.19
CA ASP A 481 18.04 13.21 29.34
C ASP A 481 17.68 12.14 28.28
N ASP A 482 16.42 11.71 28.15
CA ASP A 482 15.99 10.70 27.14
C ASP A 482 15.22 11.32 25.95
N VAL A 483 15.51 12.57 25.59
CA VAL A 483 14.98 13.20 24.37
C VAL A 483 15.93 12.98 23.22
N VAL A 484 15.45 12.30 22.17
CA VAL A 484 16.09 12.30 20.84
C VAL A 484 15.97 13.72 20.29
N THR A 485 16.97 14.55 20.58
CA THR A 485 17.18 15.84 19.93
C THR A 485 17.37 15.63 18.42
N LEU A 486 16.98 16.62 17.61
CA LEU A 486 17.15 16.62 16.15
C LEU A 486 18.60 16.33 15.71
N GLU A 487 19.58 16.47 16.61
CA GLU A 487 20.98 16.12 16.38
C GLU A 487 21.27 14.61 16.27
N LYS A 488 20.31 13.72 16.62
CA LYS A 488 20.46 12.26 16.55
C LYS A 488 19.66 11.58 15.44
N VAL A 489 19.32 12.29 14.37
CA VAL A 489 19.02 11.62 13.09
C VAL A 489 20.36 11.12 12.52
N PRO A 490 20.58 9.81 12.30
CA PRO A 490 21.87 9.33 11.82
C PRO A 490 22.21 9.96 10.46
N THR A 491 23.20 10.84 10.45
CA THR A 491 23.78 11.45 9.24
C THR A 491 24.63 10.46 8.43
N GLN A 492 24.52 9.15 8.69
CA GLN A 492 25.32 8.10 8.07
C GLN A 492 24.55 7.29 7.01
N ILE A 493 23.93 7.96 6.04
CA ILE A 493 23.70 7.34 4.71
C ILE A 493 23.93 8.41 3.63
N ARG A 494 25.12 9.01 3.62
CA ARG A 494 25.65 9.71 2.44
C ARG A 494 27.10 9.30 2.24
N ARG A 495 27.29 8.20 1.49
CA ARG A 495 28.43 7.89 0.62
C ARG A 495 28.35 6.42 0.20
N SER A 496 27.66 6.15 -0.91
CA SER A 496 28.20 5.23 -1.90
C SER A 496 28.28 6.00 -3.21
N SER A 497 29.50 6.10 -3.70
CA SER A 497 29.94 6.88 -4.84
C SER A 497 29.19 6.51 -6.11
N CYS A 498 28.76 7.54 -6.85
CA CYS A 498 28.72 7.45 -8.30
C CYS A 498 30.12 7.07 -8.81
N SER A 499 30.21 5.88 -9.39
CA SER A 499 31.08 5.52 -10.50
C SER A 499 30.30 4.56 -11.37
#